data_AF-M2AFB1-F1
#
_entry.id   AF-M2AFB1-F1
#
_cell.length_a   1.000
_cell.length_b   1.000
_cell.length_c   1.000
_cell.angle_alpha   90.00
_cell.angle_beta   90.00
_cell.angle_gamma   90.00
#
_symmetry.space_group_name_H-M   'P 1'
#
loop_
_entity.id
_entity.type
_entity.pdbx_description
1 polymer ?
#
loop_
_entity_poly.entity_id
_entity_poly.type
_entity_poly.pdbx_seq_one_letter_code
_entity_poly.pdbx_strand_id
1 'polypeptide(L)'
;MHKTPLPIILTATGYGGSGSSAGTNILEEFSSVTSFGNKFECTFIHEVDGIYDLENAINEGHRLKIDLAVKRFLSLAKILNEDADYQKCFNGQFYKQAEKYINSITTCKWNGWWHRAFEAKKITFPDKQRIRFAETLFNVLYKKKQFNSYEPDGWVPSYNPVTDYYYVGKQCDFYEKTKVYTSALFSNDLYKNKYVLVDQLLPPYNIGRYSGYFNDIKTLVIDKDPRDLYAVQMAEWGIGYIPCNNVDIFINWYKATRAQRYRINTEWKNTALFIPFESLIYEYEDSLEKIKEFIGFKTDEHIYKKQFFIPEKSIINTQVYKRYPQLKNDIEKIEKELEEYCFHFEKYPTIQIDIVNDNYIFMTDIYKDAEELQLTGKLPENSRVNPIMLIFNVCKFPFYIKSFGDRKTLKSKLKGIVKIGLFSVLFPIEFCVNVVLFLFATKEA
;
A
#
# COMPACT_ATOMS: atom_id res chain seq x y z
N MET A 1 34.24 -17.44 12.71
CA MET A 1 33.08 -17.31 11.81
C MET A 1 33.19 -15.95 11.12
N HIS A 2 33.49 -15.92 9.82
CA HIS A 2 33.39 -14.69 9.05
C HIS A 2 31.92 -14.27 9.06
N LYS A 3 31.58 -13.22 9.82
CA LYS A 3 30.26 -12.58 9.69
C LYS A 3 30.18 -12.08 8.26
N THR A 4 29.28 -12.62 7.46
CA THR A 4 28.90 -12.02 6.18
C THR A 4 28.56 -10.56 6.45
N PRO A 5 29.15 -9.60 5.70
CA PRO A 5 28.80 -8.20 5.87
C PRO A 5 27.29 -8.02 5.65
N LEU A 6 26.67 -7.12 6.41
CA LEU A 6 25.27 -6.78 6.22
C LEU A 6 25.06 -6.25 4.79
N PRO A 7 24.01 -6.66 4.08
CA PRO A 7 23.74 -6.13 2.76
C PRO A 7 23.36 -4.65 2.83
N ILE A 8 23.67 -3.92 1.77
CA ILE A 8 23.14 -2.57 1.54
C ILE A 8 21.73 -2.72 0.98
N ILE A 9 20.76 -2.05 1.60
CA ILE A 9 19.36 -2.15 1.16
C ILE A 9 19.12 -1.14 0.04
N LEU A 10 18.52 -1.60 -1.05
CA LEU A 10 18.07 -0.77 -2.15
C LEU A 10 16.54 -0.77 -2.17
N THR A 11 15.95 0.38 -2.49
CA THR A 11 14.52 0.50 -2.74
C THR A 11 14.25 1.52 -3.82
N ALA A 12 13.27 1.25 -4.68
CA ALA A 12 12.64 2.30 -5.48
C ALA A 12 11.28 2.68 -4.88
N THR A 13 10.92 3.96 -4.98
CA THR A 13 9.64 4.48 -4.51
C THR A 13 9.15 5.59 -5.44
N GLY A 14 7.87 5.91 -5.36
CA GLY A 14 7.25 7.01 -6.11
C GLY A 14 6.01 7.54 -5.40
N TYR A 15 5.29 8.46 -6.04
CA TYR A 15 4.10 9.12 -5.52
C TYR A 15 2.78 8.44 -5.94
N GLY A 16 2.83 7.13 -6.24
CA GLY A 16 1.72 6.35 -6.80
C GLY A 16 1.57 6.55 -8.31
N GLY A 17 1.48 5.46 -9.09
CA GLY A 17 1.32 5.51 -10.55
C GLY A 17 2.46 6.21 -11.32
N SER A 18 3.58 6.48 -10.66
CA SER A 18 4.63 7.40 -11.14
C SER A 18 5.90 6.70 -11.64
N GLY A 19 5.89 5.36 -11.72
CA GLY A 19 6.96 4.59 -12.38
C GLY A 19 8.09 4.12 -11.46
N SER A 20 7.89 4.02 -10.14
CA SER A 20 8.87 3.41 -9.22
C SER A 20 9.32 2.01 -9.66
N SER A 21 8.41 1.24 -10.27
CA SER A 21 8.68 -0.07 -10.87
C SER A 21 9.81 -0.04 -11.90
N ALA A 22 9.97 1.05 -12.66
CA ALA A 22 11.08 1.23 -13.59
C ALA A 22 12.42 1.37 -12.85
N GLY A 23 12.43 2.07 -11.72
CA GLY A 23 13.59 2.16 -10.83
C GLY A 23 14.00 0.78 -10.33
N THR A 24 13.05 0.00 -9.81
CA THR A 24 13.30 -1.39 -9.39
C THR A 24 13.82 -2.24 -10.55
N ASN A 25 13.20 -2.16 -11.73
CA ASN A 25 13.63 -2.95 -12.88
C ASN A 25 15.04 -2.60 -13.37
N ILE A 26 15.47 -1.33 -13.33
CA ILE A 26 16.86 -0.97 -13.66
C ILE A 26 17.85 -1.57 -12.66
N LEU A 27 17.52 -1.54 -11.36
CA LEU A 27 18.37 -2.11 -10.32
C LEU A 27 18.49 -3.64 -10.42
N GLU A 28 17.45 -4.31 -10.93
CA GLU A 28 17.47 -5.76 -11.21
C GLU A 28 18.47 -6.15 -12.29
N GLU A 29 18.93 -5.21 -13.09
CA GLU A 29 19.85 -5.52 -14.19
C GLU A 29 21.29 -5.80 -13.74
N PHE A 30 21.58 -5.61 -12.45
CA PHE A 30 22.90 -5.76 -11.85
C PHE A 30 23.08 -7.10 -11.13
N SER A 31 24.14 -7.83 -11.49
CA SER A 31 24.50 -9.13 -10.88
C SER A 31 24.80 -9.05 -9.38
N SER A 32 25.18 -7.87 -8.88
CA SER A 32 25.47 -7.59 -7.48
C SER A 32 24.21 -7.32 -6.64
N VAL A 33 23.00 -7.47 -7.21
CA VAL A 33 21.72 -7.24 -6.55
C VAL A 33 20.95 -8.55 -6.38
N THR A 34 20.44 -8.81 -5.18
CA THR A 34 19.40 -9.82 -4.93
C THR A 34 18.06 -9.10 -4.88
N SER A 35 17.21 -9.31 -5.88
CA SER A 35 15.90 -8.63 -6.02
C SER A 35 14.73 -9.52 -5.63
N PHE A 36 13.71 -8.92 -5.02
CA PHE A 36 12.38 -9.50 -4.81
C PHE A 36 11.32 -9.00 -5.80
N GLY A 37 11.73 -8.19 -6.78
CA GLY A 37 10.89 -7.64 -7.83
C GLY A 37 9.93 -6.56 -7.36
N ASN A 38 9.24 -5.95 -8.33
CA ASN A 38 8.26 -4.87 -8.11
C ASN A 38 6.81 -5.37 -7.91
N LYS A 39 6.60 -6.69 -7.84
CA LYS A 39 5.30 -7.28 -7.47
C LYS A 39 5.08 -7.30 -5.96
N PHE A 40 6.17 -7.20 -5.20
CA PHE A 40 6.18 -7.20 -3.76
C PHE A 40 6.56 -5.81 -3.25
N GLU A 41 5.57 -5.06 -2.77
CA GLU A 41 5.78 -3.76 -2.11
C GLU A 41 6.00 -3.99 -0.60
N CYS A 42 7.20 -3.69 -0.10
CA CYS A 42 7.60 -3.96 1.28
C CYS A 42 7.38 -2.74 2.18
N THR A 43 6.13 -2.44 2.54
CA THR A 43 5.76 -1.14 3.13
C THR A 43 5.77 -1.05 4.66
N PHE A 44 6.11 -2.13 5.41
CA PHE A 44 5.94 -2.21 6.89
C PHE A 44 6.59 -1.09 7.73
N ILE A 45 7.48 -0.31 7.14
CA ILE A 45 8.12 0.85 7.77
C ILE A 45 7.14 2.03 7.88
N HIS A 46 6.31 2.24 6.85
CA HIS A 46 5.42 3.40 6.67
C HIS A 46 3.95 3.02 6.42
N GLU A 47 3.63 1.73 6.37
CA GLU A 47 2.26 1.22 6.44
C GLU A 47 1.60 1.62 7.77
N VAL A 48 0.26 1.69 7.77
CA VAL A 48 -0.52 1.88 8.99
C VAL A 48 -0.12 0.83 10.03
N ASP A 49 0.17 1.27 11.25
CA ASP A 49 0.68 0.43 12.35
C ASP A 49 2.11 -0.07 12.20
N GLY A 50 2.85 0.47 11.23
CA GLY A 50 4.27 0.21 11.01
C GLY A 50 5.19 0.87 12.05
N ILE A 51 6.50 0.82 11.78
CA ILE A 51 7.52 1.35 12.71
C ILE A 51 7.33 2.85 12.98
N TYR A 52 6.94 3.62 11.97
CA TYR A 52 6.75 5.06 12.11
C TYR A 52 5.61 5.43 13.07
N ASP A 53 4.48 4.72 13.01
CA ASP A 53 3.36 4.93 13.94
C ASP A 53 3.73 4.54 15.37
N LEU A 54 4.49 3.45 15.52
CA LEU A 54 5.06 3.05 16.79
C LEU A 54 6.01 4.12 17.36
N GLU A 55 6.93 4.66 16.56
CA GLU A 55 7.84 5.73 16.99
C GLU A 55 7.06 6.97 17.42
N ASN A 56 6.05 7.40 16.65
CA ASN A 56 5.23 8.57 17.00
C ASN A 56 4.50 8.38 18.32
N ALA A 57 3.91 7.21 18.57
CA ALA A 57 3.24 6.93 19.84
C ALA A 57 4.22 6.97 21.03
N ILE A 58 5.44 6.44 20.86
CA ILE A 58 6.50 6.49 21.87
C ILE A 58 6.94 7.93 22.13
N ASN A 59 7.14 8.71 21.07
CA ASN A 59 7.56 10.11 21.17
C ASN A 59 6.50 11.00 21.83
N GLU A 60 5.21 10.71 21.61
CA GLU A 60 4.11 11.40 22.28
C GLU A 60 4.06 11.06 23.79
N GLY A 61 4.42 9.84 24.18
CA GLY A 61 4.56 9.43 25.58
C GLY A 61 3.26 9.00 26.28
N HIS A 62 2.10 9.11 25.61
CA HIS A 62 0.83 8.75 26.24
C HIS A 62 0.68 7.23 26.39
N ARG A 63 0.75 6.74 27.63
CA ARG A 63 0.76 5.30 28.00
C ARG A 63 -0.30 4.44 27.29
N LEU A 64 -1.52 4.94 27.06
CA LEU A 64 -2.59 4.16 26.40
C LEU A 64 -2.35 4.05 24.88
N LYS A 65 -1.79 5.11 24.27
CA LYS A 65 -1.49 5.12 22.83
C LYS A 65 -0.30 4.23 22.53
N ILE A 66 0.71 4.24 23.40
CA ILE A 66 1.88 3.35 23.31
C ILE A 66 1.44 1.89 23.37
N ASP A 67 0.61 1.53 24.36
CA ASP A 67 0.09 0.16 24.46
C ASP A 67 -0.64 -0.27 23.19
N LEU A 68 -1.52 0.59 22.66
CA LEU A 68 -2.24 0.29 21.43
C LEU A 68 -1.30 0.14 20.23
N ALA A 69 -0.34 1.06 20.07
CA ALA A 69 0.61 1.06 18.96
C ALA A 69 1.48 -0.20 18.96
N VAL A 70 2.00 -0.63 20.12
CA VAL A 70 2.76 -1.89 20.24
C VAL A 70 1.91 -3.09 19.82
N LYS A 71 0.65 -3.17 20.30
CA LYS A 71 -0.24 -4.28 19.95
C LYS A 71 -0.61 -4.29 18.47
N ARG A 72 -0.88 -3.12 17.90
CA ARG A 72 -1.22 -2.99 16.47
C ARG A 72 -0.02 -3.33 15.59
N PHE A 73 1.19 -2.89 15.94
CA PHE A 73 2.43 -3.30 15.27
C PHE A 73 2.65 -4.81 15.31
N LEU A 74 2.47 -5.46 16.48
CA LEU A 74 2.58 -6.92 16.58
C LEU A 74 1.49 -7.65 15.78
N SER A 75 0.28 -7.08 15.73
CA SER A 75 -0.81 -7.62 14.91
C SER A 75 -0.48 -7.53 13.42
N LEU A 76 0.00 -6.36 12.96
CA LEU A 76 0.48 -6.16 11.59
C LEU A 76 1.60 -7.16 11.27
N ALA A 77 2.62 -7.25 12.12
CA ALA A 77 3.73 -8.17 11.91
C ALA A 77 3.30 -9.64 11.83
N LYS A 78 2.24 -10.04 12.54
CA LYS A 78 1.69 -11.38 12.43
C LYS A 78 1.00 -11.61 11.07
N ILE A 79 0.23 -10.64 10.59
CA ILE A 79 -0.42 -10.68 9.27
C ILE A 79 0.64 -10.75 8.18
N LEU A 80 1.64 -9.87 8.21
CA LEU A 80 2.73 -9.84 7.23
C LEU A 80 3.56 -11.12 7.27
N ASN A 81 3.74 -11.76 8.43
CA ASN A 81 4.44 -13.04 8.50
C ASN A 81 3.67 -14.19 7.80
N GLU A 82 2.35 -14.07 7.65
CA GLU A 82 1.51 -15.03 6.93
C GLU A 82 1.41 -14.70 5.42
N ASP A 83 1.80 -13.48 5.02
CA ASP A 83 1.85 -13.07 3.62
C ASP A 83 2.94 -13.82 2.84
N ALA A 84 2.60 -14.26 1.62
CA ALA A 84 3.46 -15.12 0.83
C ALA A 84 4.75 -14.43 0.37
N ASP A 85 4.72 -13.13 0.10
CA ASP A 85 5.89 -12.40 -0.40
C ASP A 85 6.79 -11.96 0.75
N TYR A 86 6.22 -11.56 1.90
CA TYR A 86 6.99 -11.39 3.14
C TYR A 86 7.64 -12.70 3.61
N GLN A 87 6.98 -13.85 3.47
CA GLN A 87 7.59 -15.15 3.79
C GLN A 87 8.80 -15.46 2.89
N LYS A 88 8.69 -15.19 1.59
CA LYS A 88 9.81 -15.36 0.65
C LYS A 88 10.96 -14.40 0.97
N CYS A 89 10.65 -13.15 1.29
CA CYS A 89 11.65 -12.14 1.58
C CYS A 89 12.38 -12.40 2.90
N PHE A 90 11.64 -12.69 3.97
CA PHE A 90 12.17 -12.76 5.34
C PHE A 90 12.25 -14.16 5.93
N ASN A 91 12.09 -15.20 5.09
CA ASN A 91 12.15 -16.61 5.46
C ASN A 91 11.24 -16.97 6.67
N GLY A 92 10.03 -16.40 6.68
CA GLY A 92 9.04 -16.58 7.76
C GLY A 92 9.50 -16.12 9.15
N GLN A 93 10.54 -15.28 9.25
CA GLN A 93 11.06 -14.78 10.53
C GLN A 93 10.46 -13.43 10.95
N PHE A 94 9.59 -12.83 10.13
CA PHE A 94 9.13 -11.45 10.31
C PHE A 94 8.53 -11.22 11.72
N TYR A 95 7.53 -12.00 12.10
CA TYR A 95 6.88 -11.85 13.41
C TYR A 95 7.84 -12.14 14.58
N LYS A 96 8.70 -13.15 14.44
CA LYS A 96 9.67 -13.51 15.47
C LYS A 96 10.67 -12.38 15.74
N GLN A 97 11.12 -11.70 14.68
CA GLN A 97 12.02 -10.55 14.84
C GLN A 97 11.27 -9.33 15.39
N ALA A 98 10.01 -9.12 14.98
CA ALA A 98 9.17 -8.05 15.52
C ALA A 98 8.91 -8.22 17.04
N GLU A 99 8.64 -9.44 17.49
CA GLU A 99 8.47 -9.74 18.92
C GLU A 99 9.75 -9.47 19.73
N LYS A 100 10.90 -9.91 19.22
CA LYS A 100 12.21 -9.60 19.83
C LYS A 100 12.46 -8.10 19.89
N TYR A 101 12.13 -7.38 18.82
CA TYR A 101 12.27 -5.93 18.76
C TYR A 101 11.41 -5.24 19.82
N ILE A 102 10.11 -5.56 19.90
CA ILE A 102 9.21 -5.03 20.93
C ILE A 102 9.73 -5.33 22.33
N ASN A 103 10.18 -6.56 22.59
CA ASN A 103 10.76 -6.90 23.88
C ASN A 103 12.02 -6.08 24.21
N SER A 104 12.84 -5.74 23.21
CA SER A 104 14.06 -4.94 23.41
C SER A 104 13.80 -3.46 23.74
N ILE A 105 12.68 -2.91 23.27
CA ILE A 105 12.28 -1.52 23.54
C ILE A 105 11.28 -1.41 24.71
N THR A 106 10.62 -2.49 25.12
CA THR A 106 9.62 -2.45 26.20
C THR A 106 10.29 -2.14 27.54
N THR A 107 9.82 -1.09 28.21
CA THR A 107 10.28 -0.72 29.55
C THR A 107 9.62 -1.61 30.61
N CYS A 108 8.31 -1.82 30.50
CA CYS A 108 7.60 -2.78 31.34
C CYS A 108 6.38 -3.36 30.63
N LYS A 109 6.05 -4.59 31.01
CA LYS A 109 4.91 -5.37 30.53
C LYS A 109 4.17 -5.95 31.71
N TRP A 110 2.84 -5.80 31.76
CA TRP A 110 1.99 -6.39 32.79
C TRP A 110 0.62 -6.75 32.23
N ASN A 111 -0.24 -7.39 33.03
CA ASN A 111 -1.65 -7.58 32.65
C ASN A 111 -2.47 -6.38 33.13
N GLY A 112 -2.93 -5.56 32.20
CA GLY A 112 -3.65 -4.32 32.48
C GLY A 112 -4.94 -4.18 31.67
N TRP A 113 -5.68 -3.11 31.96
CA TRP A 113 -6.90 -2.76 31.24
C TRP A 113 -6.99 -1.27 30.95
N TRP A 114 -7.65 -0.96 29.83
CA TRP A 114 -8.27 0.31 29.50
C TRP A 114 -9.34 0.06 28.43
N HIS A 115 -10.22 1.04 28.18
CA HIS A 115 -11.41 0.86 27.35
C HIS A 115 -11.15 0.38 25.90
N ARG A 116 -9.93 0.52 25.36
CA ARG A 116 -9.53 0.03 24.01
C ARG A 116 -8.48 -1.08 24.03
N ALA A 117 -8.21 -1.69 25.19
CA ALA A 117 -7.11 -2.66 25.37
C ALA A 117 -7.16 -3.90 24.46
N PHE A 118 -8.35 -4.22 23.92
CA PHE A 118 -8.62 -5.40 23.10
C PHE A 118 -8.81 -5.10 21.61
N GLU A 119 -8.66 -3.85 21.15
CA GLU A 119 -8.93 -3.51 19.73
C GLU A 119 -8.04 -4.28 18.75
N ALA A 120 -6.78 -4.52 19.13
CA ALA A 120 -5.82 -5.28 18.31
C ALA A 120 -5.91 -6.80 18.52
N LYS A 121 -6.89 -7.30 19.30
CA LYS A 121 -7.02 -8.73 19.63
C LYS A 121 -8.42 -9.25 19.36
N LYS A 122 -8.52 -10.29 18.52
CA LYS A 122 -9.76 -11.05 18.35
C LYS A 122 -10.08 -11.84 19.63
N ILE A 123 -11.18 -11.49 20.29
CA ILE A 123 -11.67 -12.19 21.49
C ILE A 123 -12.36 -13.49 21.06
N THR A 124 -11.82 -14.63 21.50
CA THR A 124 -12.38 -15.96 21.20
C THR A 124 -13.55 -16.30 22.12
N PHE A 125 -14.33 -17.34 21.79
CA PHE A 125 -15.39 -17.82 22.68
C PHE A 125 -14.85 -18.28 24.06
N PRO A 126 -13.76 -19.07 24.15
CA PRO A 126 -13.13 -19.36 25.44
C PRO A 126 -12.69 -18.13 26.24
N ASP A 127 -12.20 -17.07 25.57
CA ASP A 127 -11.86 -15.80 26.25
C ASP A 127 -13.10 -15.17 26.88
N LYS A 128 -14.23 -15.11 26.16
CA LYS A 128 -15.50 -14.58 26.69
C LYS A 128 -15.94 -15.34 27.93
N GLN A 129 -15.84 -16.68 27.91
CA GLN A 129 -16.20 -17.51 29.05
C GLN A 129 -15.30 -17.22 30.26
N ARG A 130 -13.97 -17.15 30.07
CA ARG A 130 -13.03 -16.79 31.14
C ARG A 130 -13.31 -15.42 31.73
N ILE A 131 -13.58 -14.43 30.88
CA ILE A 131 -13.92 -13.06 31.30
C ILE A 131 -15.16 -13.07 32.19
N ARG A 132 -16.23 -13.76 31.78
CA ARG A 132 -17.47 -13.87 32.56
C ARG A 132 -17.26 -14.51 33.92
N PHE A 133 -16.47 -15.59 34.00
CA PHE A 133 -16.14 -16.22 35.28
C PHE A 133 -15.30 -15.31 36.18
N ALA A 134 -14.33 -14.60 35.62
CA ALA A 134 -13.50 -13.66 36.37
C ALA A 134 -14.31 -12.48 36.93
N GLU A 135 -15.23 -11.93 36.14
CA GLU A 135 -16.17 -10.89 36.58
C GLU A 135 -17.08 -11.39 37.71
N THR A 136 -17.60 -12.61 37.59
CA THR A 136 -18.41 -13.23 38.64
C THR A 136 -17.62 -13.39 39.94
N LEU A 137 -16.39 -13.89 39.85
CA LEU A 137 -15.49 -14.04 41.00
C LEU A 137 -15.21 -12.68 41.65
N PHE A 138 -14.87 -11.66 40.86
CA PHE A 138 -14.67 -10.30 41.36
C PHE A 138 -15.89 -9.81 42.14
N ASN A 139 -17.09 -9.92 41.57
CA ASN A 139 -18.32 -9.45 42.20
C ASN A 139 -18.61 -10.17 43.54
N VAL A 140 -18.31 -11.48 43.63
CA VAL A 140 -18.46 -12.24 44.88
C VAL A 140 -17.47 -11.77 45.96
N LEU A 141 -16.22 -11.49 45.60
CA LEU A 141 -15.19 -11.02 46.53
C LEU A 141 -15.40 -9.56 46.92
N TYR A 142 -15.76 -8.70 45.96
CA TYR A 142 -16.02 -7.28 46.15
C TYR A 142 -17.13 -7.03 47.17
N LYS A 143 -18.22 -7.82 47.14
CA LYS A 143 -19.31 -7.77 48.14
C LYS A 143 -18.84 -8.00 49.58
N LYS A 144 -17.71 -8.68 49.78
CA LYS A 144 -17.14 -8.97 51.11
C LYS A 144 -16.08 -7.94 51.53
N LYS A 145 -15.69 -7.02 50.65
CA LYS A 145 -14.59 -6.09 50.88
C LYS A 145 -15.07 -4.88 51.68
N GLN A 146 -14.35 -4.58 52.76
CA GLN A 146 -14.46 -3.30 53.46
C GLN A 146 -13.42 -2.32 52.93
N PHE A 147 -13.83 -1.08 52.68
CA PHE A 147 -12.99 0.00 52.18
C PHE A 147 -12.59 0.92 53.33
N ASN A 148 -11.30 1.28 53.37
CA ASN A 148 -10.73 2.20 54.37
C ASN A 148 -10.45 3.58 53.77
N SER A 149 -10.73 3.78 52.48
CA SER A 149 -10.55 5.03 51.74
C SER A 149 -11.91 5.63 51.38
N TYR A 150 -11.97 6.96 51.33
CA TYR A 150 -13.16 7.72 50.93
C TYR A 150 -13.04 8.13 49.46
N GLU A 151 -14.09 7.86 48.69
CA GLU A 151 -14.23 8.29 47.29
C GLU A 151 -15.47 9.21 47.17
N PRO A 152 -15.29 10.51 46.88
CA PRO A 152 -16.38 11.50 46.94
C PRO A 152 -17.44 11.33 45.84
N ASP A 153 -17.07 10.78 44.69
CA ASP A 153 -17.88 10.88 43.47
C ASP A 153 -18.71 9.62 43.19
N GLY A 154 -18.89 8.75 44.19
CA GLY A 154 -19.63 7.49 44.03
C GLY A 154 -18.96 6.50 43.06
N TRP A 155 -17.69 6.72 42.72
CA TRP A 155 -16.90 5.77 41.96
C TRP A 155 -16.81 4.45 42.73
N VAL A 156 -17.10 3.35 42.04
CA VAL A 156 -16.99 2.00 42.58
C VAL A 156 -16.06 1.17 41.69
N PRO A 157 -15.14 0.39 42.28
CA PRO A 157 -14.35 -0.56 41.51
C PRO A 157 -15.25 -1.51 40.70
N SER A 158 -14.96 -1.65 39.41
CA SER A 158 -15.56 -2.65 38.54
C SER A 158 -14.48 -3.59 38.00
N TYR A 159 -14.86 -4.84 37.74
CA TYR A 159 -13.96 -5.75 37.05
C TYR A 159 -13.86 -5.35 35.59
N ASN A 160 -12.63 -5.24 35.11
CA ASN A 160 -12.37 -5.03 33.70
C ASN A 160 -11.43 -6.13 33.20
N PRO A 161 -11.71 -6.72 32.02
CA PRO A 161 -10.87 -7.77 31.47
C PRO A 161 -9.44 -7.29 31.26
N VAL A 162 -8.45 -8.05 31.72
CA VAL A 162 -7.04 -7.69 31.52
C VAL A 162 -6.44 -8.41 30.32
N THR A 163 -5.45 -7.79 29.72
CA THR A 163 -4.59 -8.36 28.67
C THR A 163 -3.18 -7.81 28.84
N ASP A 164 -2.21 -8.33 28.09
CA ASP A 164 -0.89 -7.73 27.97
C ASP A 164 -1.02 -6.21 27.81
N TYR A 165 -0.28 -5.47 28.62
CA TYR A 165 -0.17 -4.03 28.59
C TYR A 165 1.31 -3.70 28.41
N TYR A 166 1.64 -2.90 27.40
CA TYR A 166 3.00 -2.49 27.08
C TYR A 166 3.22 -1.02 27.41
N TYR A 167 4.31 -0.72 28.10
CA TYR A 167 4.83 0.64 28.19
C TYR A 167 6.27 0.69 27.69
N VAL A 168 6.50 1.61 26.76
CA VAL A 168 7.79 1.95 26.18
C VAL A 168 8.06 3.40 26.55
N GLY A 169 8.97 3.64 27.48
CA GLY A 169 9.45 4.99 27.74
C GLY A 169 10.24 5.52 26.56
N LYS A 170 10.33 6.85 26.41
CA LYS A 170 11.20 7.47 25.39
C LYS A 170 12.66 7.04 25.62
N GLN A 171 13.30 6.44 24.62
CA GLN A 171 14.67 5.92 24.74
C GLN A 171 15.60 6.63 23.76
N CYS A 172 16.82 6.94 24.20
CA CYS A 172 17.86 7.49 23.32
C CYS A 172 18.39 6.46 22.32
N ASP A 173 18.19 5.16 22.56
CA ASP A 173 18.68 4.05 21.75
C ASP A 173 17.61 3.45 20.81
N PHE A 174 16.44 4.10 20.64
CA PHE A 174 15.36 3.61 19.78
C PHE A 174 15.85 3.30 18.37
N TYR A 175 16.52 4.25 17.72
CA TYR A 175 17.04 4.08 16.35
C TYR A 175 18.05 2.95 16.27
N GLU A 176 18.91 2.77 17.27
CA GLU A 176 19.89 1.68 17.29
C GLU A 176 19.21 0.31 17.43
N LYS A 177 18.20 0.18 18.30
CA LYS A 177 17.39 -1.05 18.42
C LYS A 177 16.59 -1.33 17.15
N THR A 178 16.08 -0.30 16.49
CA THR A 178 15.38 -0.43 15.21
C THR A 178 16.34 -0.90 14.11
N LYS A 179 17.56 -0.37 14.03
CA LYS A 179 18.59 -0.84 13.10
C LYS A 179 18.97 -2.30 13.34
N VAL A 180 19.04 -2.74 14.60
CA VAL A 180 19.26 -4.16 14.93
C VAL A 180 18.11 -5.02 14.42
N TYR A 181 16.87 -4.57 14.59
CA TYR A 181 15.68 -5.26 14.08
C TYR A 181 15.67 -5.37 12.55
N THR A 182 15.81 -4.24 11.84
CA THR A 182 15.82 -4.22 10.37
C THR A 182 16.99 -5.03 9.82
N SER A 183 18.18 -4.90 10.41
CA SER A 183 19.34 -5.71 10.02
C SER A 183 19.06 -7.21 10.21
N ALA A 184 18.40 -7.61 11.30
CA ALA A 184 18.06 -9.01 11.55
C ALA A 184 17.05 -9.58 10.53
N LEU A 185 16.16 -8.75 9.97
CA LEU A 185 15.28 -9.16 8.87
C LEU A 185 16.07 -9.42 7.58
N PHE A 186 17.01 -8.52 7.25
CA PHE A 186 17.87 -8.60 6.06
C PHE A 186 19.17 -9.40 6.28
N SER A 187 19.30 -10.13 7.39
CA SER A 187 20.45 -11.01 7.71
C SER A 187 20.05 -12.48 7.64
N ASN A 188 19.71 -12.97 6.46
CA ASN A 188 19.40 -14.38 6.25
C ASN A 188 20.17 -14.93 5.03
N ASP A 189 20.26 -16.26 4.94
CA ASP A 189 21.07 -16.96 3.93
C ASP A 189 20.53 -16.81 2.49
N LEU A 190 19.41 -16.10 2.28
CA LEU A 190 18.86 -15.82 0.95
C LEU A 190 19.69 -14.76 0.22
N TYR A 191 20.35 -13.86 0.95
CA TYR A 191 21.09 -12.74 0.37
C TYR A 191 22.56 -13.10 0.23
N LYS A 192 22.96 -13.45 -0.99
CA LYS A 192 24.37 -13.76 -1.32
C LYS A 192 25.11 -12.57 -1.91
N ASN A 193 24.36 -11.57 -2.36
CA ASN A 193 24.91 -10.39 -3.02
C ASN A 193 25.07 -9.23 -2.04
N LYS A 194 25.90 -8.25 -2.45
CA LYS A 194 26.17 -7.04 -1.67
C LYS A 194 24.92 -6.21 -1.42
N TYR A 195 23.98 -6.21 -2.38
CA TYR A 195 22.78 -5.40 -2.34
C TYR A 195 21.52 -6.27 -2.27
N VAL A 196 20.54 -5.84 -1.49
CA VAL A 196 19.19 -6.45 -1.44
C VAL A 196 18.17 -5.41 -1.85
N LEU A 197 17.38 -5.72 -2.88
CA LEU A 197 16.38 -4.82 -3.45
C LEU A 197 14.97 -5.27 -3.08
N VAL A 198 14.22 -4.36 -2.47
CA VAL A 198 12.78 -4.48 -2.21
C VAL A 198 12.06 -3.20 -2.65
N ASP A 199 10.88 -3.34 -3.24
CA ASP A 199 10.12 -2.19 -3.75
C ASP A 199 9.39 -1.46 -2.61
N GLN A 200 9.31 -0.12 -2.70
CA GLN A 200 8.52 0.75 -1.80
C GLN A 200 8.84 0.64 -0.29
N LEU A 201 10.07 0.29 0.10
CA LEU A 201 10.44 0.14 1.51
C LEU A 201 10.43 1.47 2.26
N LEU A 202 10.87 2.54 1.60
CA LEU A 202 10.76 3.91 2.11
C LEU A 202 9.75 4.68 1.27
N PRO A 203 8.96 5.59 1.87
CA PRO A 203 8.10 6.48 1.10
C PRO A 203 8.93 7.61 0.44
N PRO A 204 8.38 8.34 -0.56
CA PRO A 204 9.08 9.41 -1.27
C PRO A 204 9.11 10.74 -0.50
N TYR A 205 8.89 10.70 0.82
CA TYR A 205 8.85 11.85 1.73
C TYR A 205 9.47 11.47 3.07
N ASN A 206 9.93 12.47 3.82
CA ASN A 206 10.59 12.30 5.11
C ASN A 206 11.71 11.23 5.12
N ILE A 207 12.42 11.05 4.00
CA ILE A 207 13.40 9.96 3.81
C ILE A 207 14.50 10.01 4.88
N GLY A 208 14.92 11.21 5.30
CA GLY A 208 15.92 11.36 6.36
C GLY A 208 15.52 10.67 7.68
N ARG A 209 14.23 10.69 8.05
CA ARG A 209 13.76 10.01 9.26
C ARG A 209 13.61 8.50 9.03
N TYR A 210 12.97 8.11 7.94
CA TYR A 210 12.74 6.70 7.61
C TYR A 210 14.04 5.91 7.37
N SER A 211 15.03 6.52 6.73
CA SER A 211 16.34 5.89 6.52
C SER A 211 17.12 5.69 7.82
N GLY A 212 16.82 6.46 8.87
CA GLY A 212 17.42 6.29 10.21
C GLY A 212 17.14 4.93 10.84
N TYR A 213 16.14 4.18 10.36
CA TYR A 213 15.84 2.82 10.81
C TYR A 213 16.78 1.75 10.25
N PHE A 214 17.69 2.11 9.36
CA PHE A 214 18.60 1.21 8.67
C PHE A 214 20.06 1.59 8.89
N ASN A 215 20.95 0.60 8.78
CA ASN A 215 22.39 0.85 8.82
C ASN A 215 22.88 1.44 7.49
N ASP A 216 22.45 0.86 6.36
CA ASP A 216 22.75 1.37 5.03
C ASP A 216 21.55 1.11 4.11
N ILE A 217 21.04 2.19 3.52
CA ILE A 217 19.93 2.15 2.57
C ILE A 217 20.10 3.24 1.51
N LYS A 218 19.81 2.89 0.26
CA LYS A 218 19.76 3.79 -0.88
C LYS A 218 18.40 3.72 -1.54
N THR A 219 17.84 4.89 -1.85
CA THR A 219 16.48 5.03 -2.36
C THR A 219 16.49 5.72 -3.72
N LEU A 220 15.96 5.06 -4.74
CA LEU A 220 15.60 5.72 -5.99
C LEU A 220 14.18 6.26 -5.89
N VAL A 221 14.01 7.57 -6.06
CA VAL A 221 12.68 8.19 -6.11
C VAL A 221 12.36 8.51 -7.57
N ILE A 222 11.36 7.82 -8.11
CA ILE A 222 10.90 8.02 -9.48
C ILE A 222 9.60 8.80 -9.46
N ASP A 223 9.50 9.81 -10.32
CA ASP A 223 8.28 10.58 -10.52
C ASP A 223 7.98 10.76 -12.00
N LYS A 224 6.71 10.90 -12.34
CA LYS A 224 6.20 10.97 -13.72
C LYS A 224 5.69 12.38 -14.03
N ASP A 225 5.78 12.79 -15.29
CA ASP A 225 5.17 14.03 -15.77
C ASP A 225 3.68 14.13 -15.33
N PRO A 226 3.25 15.27 -14.72
CA PRO A 226 1.90 15.43 -14.21
C PRO A 226 0.82 15.32 -15.30
N ARG A 227 1.11 15.72 -16.54
CA ARG A 227 0.16 15.63 -17.66
C ARG A 227 -0.10 14.18 -18.01
N ASP A 228 0.97 13.39 -18.10
CA ASP A 228 0.88 11.96 -18.38
C ASP A 228 0.20 11.20 -17.25
N LEU A 229 0.51 11.53 -16.00
CA LEU A 229 -0.14 10.94 -14.84
C LEU A 229 -1.63 11.25 -14.82
N TYR A 230 -2.04 12.50 -15.06
CA TYR A 230 -3.44 12.89 -15.12
C TYR A 230 -4.18 12.18 -16.25
N ALA A 231 -3.62 12.20 -17.46
CA ALA A 231 -4.26 11.64 -18.64
C ALA A 231 -4.47 10.12 -18.55
N VAL A 232 -3.45 9.37 -18.12
CA VAL A 232 -3.58 7.91 -17.97
C VAL A 232 -4.55 7.56 -16.84
N GLN A 233 -4.59 8.37 -15.79
CA GLN A 233 -5.50 8.18 -14.68
C GLN A 233 -6.96 8.41 -15.08
N MET A 234 -7.23 9.46 -15.86
CA MET A 234 -8.56 9.72 -16.44
C MET A 234 -8.98 8.60 -17.40
N ALA A 235 -8.09 8.24 -18.34
CA ALA A 235 -8.46 7.40 -19.47
C ALA A 235 -8.44 5.90 -19.16
N GLU A 236 -7.42 5.40 -18.47
CA GLU A 236 -7.11 3.96 -18.44
C GLU A 236 -7.16 3.35 -17.04
N TRP A 237 -6.81 4.10 -15.98
CA TRP A 237 -6.67 3.53 -14.64
C TRP A 237 -7.89 3.74 -13.74
N GLY A 238 -8.36 4.99 -13.62
CA GLY A 238 -9.48 5.36 -12.74
C GLY A 238 -9.31 4.98 -11.25
N ILE A 239 -8.07 4.88 -10.78
CA ILE A 239 -7.73 4.56 -9.38
C ILE A 239 -8.22 5.66 -8.41
N GLY A 240 -9.08 5.31 -7.45
CA GLY A 240 -9.76 6.29 -6.59
C GLY A 240 -8.89 7.10 -5.60
N TYR A 241 -7.64 6.72 -5.33
CA TYR A 241 -6.77 7.50 -4.44
C TYR A 241 -6.03 8.65 -5.14
N ILE A 242 -6.09 8.74 -6.48
CA ILE A 242 -5.56 9.87 -7.26
C ILE A 242 -6.75 10.73 -7.72
N PRO A 243 -6.89 11.98 -7.24
CA PRO A 243 -8.13 12.74 -7.39
C PRO A 243 -8.20 13.48 -8.74
N CYS A 244 -8.39 12.75 -9.84
CA CYS A 244 -8.42 13.31 -11.19
C CYS A 244 -9.79 13.82 -11.66
N ASN A 245 -10.89 13.50 -10.96
CA ASN A 245 -12.24 13.96 -11.35
C ASN A 245 -12.41 15.50 -11.30
N ASN A 246 -11.45 16.21 -10.71
CA ASN A 246 -11.37 17.66 -10.73
C ASN A 246 -9.90 18.07 -10.85
N VAL A 247 -9.56 18.77 -11.94
CA VAL A 247 -8.18 19.19 -12.23
C VAL A 247 -7.56 20.08 -11.14
N ASP A 248 -8.34 20.93 -10.47
CA ASP A 248 -7.84 21.75 -9.35
C ASP A 248 -7.49 20.90 -8.13
N ILE A 249 -8.31 19.90 -7.82
CA ILE A 249 -8.02 18.96 -6.73
C ILE A 249 -6.78 18.15 -7.07
N PHE A 250 -6.64 17.68 -8.31
CA PHE A 250 -5.44 16.99 -8.79
C PHE A 250 -4.19 17.86 -8.62
N ILE A 251 -4.21 19.12 -9.10
CA ILE A 251 -3.09 20.05 -9.00
C ILE A 251 -2.69 20.26 -7.53
N ASN A 252 -3.66 20.50 -6.65
CA ASN A 252 -3.41 20.70 -5.22
C ASN A 252 -2.82 19.44 -4.56
N TRP A 253 -3.37 18.27 -4.86
CA TRP A 253 -2.85 16.98 -4.39
C TRP A 253 -1.43 16.72 -4.89
N TYR A 254 -1.16 17.01 -6.17
CA TYR A 254 0.15 16.81 -6.79
C TYR A 254 1.21 17.67 -6.10
N LYS A 255 0.94 18.96 -5.88
CA LYS A 255 1.83 19.88 -5.14
C LYS A 255 2.04 19.39 -3.69
N ALA A 256 0.95 19.08 -2.99
CA ALA A 256 1.01 18.71 -1.57
C ALA A 256 1.83 17.44 -1.32
N THR A 257 1.65 16.42 -2.16
CA THR A 257 2.38 15.14 -2.03
C THR A 257 3.86 15.26 -2.36
N ARG A 258 4.26 16.25 -3.19
CA ARG A 258 5.64 16.49 -3.62
C ARG A 258 6.33 17.65 -2.93
N ALA A 259 5.71 18.23 -1.89
CA ALA A 259 6.23 19.39 -1.17
C ALA A 259 7.66 19.19 -0.62
N GLN A 260 8.11 17.95 -0.41
CA GLN A 260 9.45 17.62 0.06
C GLN A 260 10.39 17.10 -1.04
N ARG A 261 9.98 17.05 -2.31
CA ARG A 261 10.79 16.50 -3.42
C ARG A 261 12.15 17.18 -3.54
N TYR A 262 12.21 18.50 -3.32
CA TYR A 262 13.47 19.25 -3.35
C TYR A 262 14.52 18.74 -2.33
N ARG A 263 14.07 18.14 -1.21
CA ARG A 263 14.95 17.60 -0.16
C ARG A 263 15.72 16.37 -0.63
N ILE A 264 15.20 15.63 -1.61
CA ILE A 264 15.85 14.42 -2.14
C ILE A 264 17.25 14.73 -2.67
N ASN A 265 17.38 15.77 -3.50
CA ASN A 265 18.66 16.14 -4.11
C ASN A 265 19.50 17.10 -3.25
N THR A 266 18.99 17.53 -2.08
CA THR A 266 19.66 18.47 -1.20
C THR A 266 20.00 17.83 0.14
N GLU A 267 19.04 17.73 1.05
CA GLU A 267 19.20 17.18 2.40
C GLU A 267 19.45 15.66 2.40
N TRP A 268 18.84 14.93 1.48
CA TRP A 268 18.87 13.46 1.45
C TRP A 268 19.74 12.87 0.34
N LYS A 269 20.56 13.69 -0.33
CA LYS A 269 21.36 13.31 -1.52
C LYS A 269 22.28 12.09 -1.33
N ASN A 270 22.65 11.78 -0.09
CA ASN A 270 23.51 10.63 0.24
C ASN A 270 22.70 9.33 0.38
N THR A 271 21.39 9.43 0.59
CA THR A 271 20.49 8.30 0.87
C THR A 271 19.44 8.14 -0.23
N ALA A 272 19.12 9.20 -0.97
CA ALA A 272 18.14 9.18 -2.04
C ALA A 272 18.61 9.92 -3.29
N LEU A 273 18.16 9.43 -4.44
CA LEU A 273 18.38 10.02 -5.75
C LEU A 273 17.03 10.16 -6.45
N PHE A 274 16.71 11.36 -6.92
CA PHE A 274 15.53 11.63 -7.71
C PHE A 274 15.82 11.48 -9.21
N ILE A 275 14.95 10.75 -9.93
CA ILE A 275 15.03 10.62 -11.40
C ILE A 275 13.62 10.72 -11.99
N PRO A 276 13.39 11.62 -12.97
CA PRO A 276 12.15 11.60 -13.75
C PRO A 276 12.00 10.26 -14.49
N PHE A 277 10.79 9.71 -14.53
CA PHE A 277 10.48 8.51 -15.29
C PHE A 277 10.87 8.67 -16.77
N GLU A 278 10.64 9.84 -17.32
CA GLU A 278 10.95 10.19 -18.70
C GLU A 278 12.47 10.18 -18.94
N SER A 279 13.29 10.64 -17.98
CA SER A 279 14.76 10.57 -18.10
C SER A 279 15.27 9.13 -18.20
N LEU A 280 14.62 8.16 -17.53
CA LEU A 280 14.96 6.74 -17.70
C LEU A 280 14.75 6.26 -19.14
N ILE A 281 13.89 6.93 -19.91
CA ILE A 281 13.56 6.55 -21.29
C ILE A 281 14.40 7.35 -22.28
N TYR A 282 14.31 8.67 -22.24
CA TYR A 282 14.92 9.58 -23.22
C TYR A 282 16.40 9.86 -22.95
N GLU A 283 16.82 9.74 -21.69
CA GLU A 283 18.19 10.01 -21.21
C GLU A 283 18.78 8.73 -20.57
N TYR A 284 18.51 7.56 -21.15
CA TYR A 284 18.76 6.26 -20.51
C TYR A 284 20.22 6.07 -20.04
N GLU A 285 21.22 6.33 -20.90
CA GLU A 285 22.63 6.13 -20.54
C GLU A 285 23.09 7.12 -19.45
N ASP A 286 22.65 8.38 -19.52
CA ASP A 286 22.98 9.41 -18.51
C ASP A 286 22.31 9.11 -17.16
N SER A 287 21.06 8.66 -17.19
CA SER A 287 20.32 8.24 -16.00
C SER A 287 20.95 7.01 -15.36
N LEU A 288 21.37 6.03 -16.17
CA LEU A 288 22.09 4.84 -15.72
C LEU A 288 23.42 5.22 -15.05
N GLU A 289 24.18 6.15 -15.61
CA GLU A 289 25.44 6.61 -15.01
C GLU A 289 25.20 7.26 -13.65
N LYS A 290 24.21 8.15 -13.52
CA LYS A 290 23.83 8.76 -12.24
C LYS A 290 23.44 7.71 -11.19
N ILE A 291 22.69 6.68 -11.59
CA ILE A 291 22.33 5.57 -10.69
C ILE A 291 23.57 4.80 -10.23
N LYS A 292 24.47 4.47 -11.16
CA LYS A 292 25.71 3.74 -10.85
C LYS A 292 26.60 4.53 -9.89
N GLU A 293 26.79 5.82 -10.13
CA GLU A 293 27.57 6.70 -9.25
C GLU A 293 26.97 6.77 -7.84
N PHE A 294 25.66 7.00 -7.75
CA PHE A 294 24.95 7.14 -6.47
C PHE A 294 24.99 5.86 -5.60
N ILE A 295 24.84 4.70 -6.22
CA ILE A 295 24.83 3.39 -5.53
C ILE A 295 26.24 2.81 -5.36
N GLY A 296 27.18 3.22 -6.22
CA GLY A 296 28.52 2.65 -6.32
C GLY A 296 28.57 1.33 -7.09
N PHE A 297 27.73 1.18 -8.12
CA PHE A 297 27.78 0.03 -9.03
C PHE A 297 28.93 0.16 -10.03
N LYS A 298 29.42 -1.00 -10.48
CA LYS A 298 30.40 -1.06 -11.56
C LYS A 298 29.73 -1.41 -12.88
N THR A 299 30.31 -0.94 -13.99
CA THR A 299 29.77 -1.19 -15.34
C THR A 299 29.75 -2.68 -15.71
N ASP A 300 30.71 -3.47 -15.23
CA ASP A 300 30.78 -4.92 -15.45
C ASP A 300 29.72 -5.71 -14.65
N GLU A 301 29.09 -5.09 -13.64
CA GLU A 301 28.00 -5.72 -12.89
C GLU A 301 26.65 -5.67 -13.65
N HIS A 302 26.49 -4.78 -14.64
CA HIS A 302 25.25 -4.55 -15.41
C HIS A 302 25.04 -5.60 -16.52
N ILE A 303 24.90 -6.86 -16.13
CA ILE A 303 24.89 -8.00 -17.06
C ILE A 303 23.53 -8.26 -17.74
N TYR A 304 22.44 -7.69 -17.23
CA TYR A 304 21.09 -7.87 -17.79
C TYR A 304 20.54 -6.59 -18.42
N LYS A 305 21.41 -5.79 -19.04
CA LYS A 305 21.07 -4.51 -19.68
C LYS A 305 19.84 -4.64 -20.59
N LYS A 306 18.82 -3.81 -20.32
CA LYS A 306 17.54 -3.76 -21.04
C LYS A 306 16.76 -5.07 -21.08
N GLN A 307 16.92 -5.93 -20.08
CA GLN A 307 16.13 -7.16 -19.96
C GLN A 307 14.93 -6.96 -19.02
N PHE A 308 15.09 -6.13 -18.00
CA PHE A 308 14.06 -5.86 -17.00
C PHE A 308 13.39 -4.53 -17.30
N PHE A 309 14.17 -3.46 -17.51
CA PHE A 309 13.65 -2.17 -17.93
C PHE A 309 13.95 -1.93 -19.41
N ILE A 310 12.90 -1.81 -20.22
CA ILE A 310 13.03 -1.67 -21.68
C ILE A 310 12.54 -0.27 -22.06
N PRO A 311 13.42 0.73 -22.25
CA PRO A 311 13.06 2.10 -22.63
C PRO A 311 12.15 2.14 -23.87
N GLU A 312 12.46 1.31 -24.86
CA GLU A 312 11.79 1.27 -26.16
C GLU A 312 10.34 0.79 -26.05
N LYS A 313 10.03 -0.04 -25.05
CA LYS A 313 8.64 -0.42 -24.73
C LYS A 313 7.97 0.60 -23.82
N SER A 314 8.74 1.24 -22.93
CA SER A 314 8.21 2.16 -21.92
C SER A 314 7.85 3.53 -22.51
N ILE A 315 8.42 3.90 -23.67
CA ILE A 315 8.17 5.18 -24.33
C ILE A 315 6.68 5.46 -24.62
N ILE A 316 5.87 4.40 -24.85
CA ILE A 316 4.43 4.52 -25.07
C ILE A 316 3.65 5.05 -23.85
N ASN A 317 4.29 5.04 -22.67
CA ASN A 317 3.75 5.54 -21.41
C ASN A 317 4.12 7.00 -21.14
N THR A 318 4.70 7.69 -22.13
CA THR A 318 5.07 9.10 -22.10
C THR A 318 4.30 9.87 -23.19
N GLN A 319 4.07 11.16 -22.96
CA GLN A 319 3.26 12.02 -23.83
C GLN A 319 1.84 11.47 -24.08
N VAL A 320 1.37 10.60 -23.18
CA VAL A 320 0.03 9.99 -23.13
C VAL A 320 -1.05 11.06 -23.16
N TYR A 321 -0.82 12.23 -22.57
CA TYR A 321 -1.76 13.35 -22.60
C TYR A 321 -2.14 13.80 -24.02
N LYS A 322 -1.24 13.64 -25.01
CA LYS A 322 -1.51 13.98 -26.41
C LYS A 322 -2.49 13.01 -27.09
N ARG A 323 -2.70 11.83 -26.50
CA ARG A 323 -3.62 10.81 -27.01
C ARG A 323 -5.08 11.23 -26.88
N TYR A 324 -5.39 12.09 -25.90
CA TYR A 324 -6.76 12.45 -25.49
C TYR A 324 -7.02 13.96 -25.63
N PRO A 325 -7.34 14.45 -26.85
CA PRO A 325 -7.63 15.88 -27.08
C PRO A 325 -8.76 16.43 -26.21
N GLN A 326 -9.66 15.58 -25.74
CA GLN A 326 -10.77 15.92 -24.84
C GLN A 326 -10.27 16.51 -23.50
N LEU A 327 -9.05 16.15 -23.08
CA LEU A 327 -8.44 16.65 -21.84
C LEU A 327 -7.69 17.97 -22.02
N LYS A 328 -7.67 18.57 -23.22
CA LYS A 328 -6.82 19.72 -23.56
C LYS A 328 -6.86 20.85 -22.53
N ASN A 329 -8.06 21.27 -22.12
CA ASN A 329 -8.21 22.38 -21.16
C ASN A 329 -7.61 22.06 -19.79
N ASP A 330 -7.75 20.81 -19.33
CA ASP A 330 -7.16 20.36 -18.06
C ASP A 330 -5.64 20.29 -18.16
N ILE A 331 -5.13 19.79 -19.30
CA ILE A 331 -3.69 19.71 -19.57
C ILE A 331 -3.06 21.11 -19.62
N GLU A 332 -3.66 22.07 -20.31
CA GLU A 332 -3.16 23.46 -20.35
C GLU A 332 -3.10 24.08 -18.95
N LYS A 333 -4.08 23.77 -18.10
CA LYS A 333 -4.09 24.22 -16.71
C LYS A 333 -3.00 23.55 -15.88
N ILE A 334 -2.79 22.24 -16.05
CA ILE A 334 -1.69 21.49 -15.43
C ILE A 334 -0.35 22.07 -15.85
N GLU A 335 -0.14 22.35 -17.14
CA GLU A 335 1.10 22.93 -17.67
C GLU A 335 1.43 24.26 -17.01
N LYS A 336 0.42 25.12 -16.87
CA LYS A 336 0.57 26.43 -16.24
C LYS A 336 0.85 26.32 -14.74
N GLU A 337 0.12 25.48 -14.02
CA GLU A 337 0.15 25.45 -12.55
C GLU A 337 1.24 24.52 -11.98
N LEU A 338 1.73 23.57 -12.78
CA LEU A 338 2.74 22.57 -12.43
C LEU A 338 3.96 22.62 -13.35
N GLU A 339 4.26 23.77 -13.95
CA GLU A 339 5.37 23.96 -14.90
C GLU A 339 6.70 23.36 -14.40
N GLU A 340 7.05 23.58 -13.13
CA GLU A 340 8.29 23.06 -12.51
C GLU A 340 8.37 21.52 -12.42
N TYR A 341 7.24 20.83 -12.59
CA TYR A 341 7.15 19.36 -12.58
C TYR A 341 7.03 18.76 -13.99
N CYS A 342 6.74 19.58 -15.00
CA CYS A 342 6.58 19.11 -16.38
C CYS A 342 7.93 18.74 -17.00
N PHE A 343 7.96 17.63 -17.72
CA PHE A 343 9.12 17.19 -18.49
C PHE A 343 9.19 17.91 -19.85
N HIS A 344 10.40 18.28 -20.25
CA HIS A 344 10.67 19.06 -21.45
C HIS A 344 10.81 18.18 -22.70
N PHE A 345 9.70 17.63 -23.18
CA PHE A 345 9.65 16.72 -24.33
C PHE A 345 10.14 17.35 -25.65
N GLU A 346 10.09 18.69 -25.77
CA GLU A 346 10.54 19.44 -26.95
C GLU A 346 12.03 19.27 -27.27
N LYS A 347 12.81 18.76 -26.31
CA LYS A 347 14.24 18.44 -26.49
C LYS A 347 14.48 17.11 -27.20
N TYR A 348 13.44 16.31 -27.40
CA TYR A 348 13.51 14.94 -27.90
C TYR A 348 12.76 14.77 -29.22
N PRO A 349 13.10 13.75 -30.03
CA PRO A 349 12.37 13.44 -31.24
C PRO A 349 10.88 13.24 -30.98
N THR A 350 10.05 13.73 -31.91
CA THR A 350 8.62 13.51 -31.85
C THR A 350 8.30 12.02 -32.00
N ILE A 351 7.43 11.52 -31.14
CA ILE A 351 6.89 10.16 -31.24
C ILE A 351 5.52 10.22 -31.91
N GLN A 352 5.17 9.18 -32.66
CA GLN A 352 3.83 9.03 -33.21
C GLN A 352 2.85 8.67 -32.08
N ILE A 353 1.73 9.37 -32.00
CA ILE A 353 0.71 9.17 -30.97
C ILE A 353 -0.63 9.00 -31.65
N ASP A 354 -1.28 7.86 -31.41
CA ASP A 354 -2.59 7.53 -31.98
C ASP A 354 -3.69 8.24 -31.20
N ILE A 355 -4.22 9.32 -31.75
CA ILE A 355 -5.29 10.12 -31.12
C ILE A 355 -6.59 9.31 -31.06
N VAL A 356 -7.24 9.27 -29.89
CA VAL A 356 -8.55 8.63 -29.76
C VAL A 356 -9.67 9.50 -30.34
N ASN A 357 -10.76 8.85 -30.76
CA ASN A 357 -11.93 9.56 -31.25
C ASN A 357 -12.70 10.26 -30.11
N ASP A 358 -13.59 11.19 -30.49
CA ASP A 358 -14.40 11.98 -29.54
C ASP A 358 -15.35 11.13 -28.68
N ASN A 359 -15.66 9.91 -29.09
CA ASN A 359 -16.57 9.00 -28.38
C ASN A 359 -15.84 8.04 -27.42
N TYR A 360 -14.54 8.24 -27.19
CA TYR A 360 -13.76 7.45 -26.25
C TYR A 360 -14.37 7.55 -24.84
N ILE A 361 -14.53 6.40 -24.18
CA ILE A 361 -15.13 6.31 -22.85
C ILE A 361 -13.99 6.32 -21.83
N PHE A 362 -13.90 7.36 -21.01
CA PHE A 362 -12.90 7.44 -19.95
C PHE A 362 -13.23 6.46 -18.83
N MET A 363 -12.22 5.83 -18.26
CA MET A 363 -12.40 4.97 -17.09
C MET A 363 -13.02 5.71 -15.91
N THR A 364 -12.68 6.99 -15.71
CA THR A 364 -13.30 7.81 -14.65
C THR A 364 -14.79 8.03 -14.85
N ASP A 365 -15.28 8.09 -16.09
CA ASP A 365 -16.72 8.17 -16.36
C ASP A 365 -17.42 6.86 -15.97
N ILE A 366 -16.80 5.72 -16.27
CA ILE A 366 -17.30 4.40 -15.87
C ILE A 366 -17.37 4.28 -14.34
N TYR A 367 -16.33 4.71 -13.63
CA TYR A 367 -16.33 4.71 -12.17
C TYR A 367 -17.41 5.64 -11.61
N LYS A 368 -17.55 6.85 -12.16
CA LYS A 368 -18.58 7.80 -11.73
C LYS A 368 -19.99 7.23 -11.87
N ASP A 369 -20.29 6.60 -13.02
CA ASP A 369 -21.59 5.95 -13.25
C ASP A 369 -21.84 4.81 -12.25
N ALA A 370 -20.81 4.00 -11.96
CA ALA A 370 -20.90 2.90 -11.01
C ALA A 370 -21.05 3.38 -9.55
N GLU A 371 -20.34 4.43 -9.17
CA GLU A 371 -20.41 5.06 -7.85
C GLU A 371 -21.77 5.73 -7.63
N GLU A 372 -22.30 6.42 -8.64
CA GLU A 372 -23.65 7.00 -8.57
C GLU A 372 -24.70 5.91 -8.30
N LEU A 373 -24.62 4.79 -9.02
CA LEU A 373 -25.49 3.64 -8.77
C LEU A 373 -25.29 3.05 -7.38
N GLN A 374 -24.05 2.89 -6.91
CA GLN A 374 -23.76 2.35 -5.58
C GLN A 374 -24.31 3.25 -4.47
N LEU A 375 -24.15 4.56 -4.60
CA LEU A 375 -24.49 5.52 -3.57
C LEU A 375 -25.99 5.82 -3.53
N THR A 376 -26.63 5.94 -4.69
CA THR A 376 -28.02 6.38 -4.82
C THR A 376 -29.01 5.24 -5.09
N GLY A 377 -28.53 4.10 -5.61
CA GLY A 377 -29.38 3.04 -6.13
C GLY A 377 -30.00 3.34 -7.50
N LYS A 378 -29.64 4.45 -8.15
CA LYS A 378 -30.19 4.87 -9.45
C LYS A 378 -29.13 4.78 -10.55
N LEU A 379 -29.56 4.37 -11.75
CA LEU A 379 -28.70 4.50 -12.93
C LEU A 379 -28.64 5.97 -13.36
N PRO A 380 -27.48 6.44 -13.85
CA PRO A 380 -27.36 7.79 -14.42
C PRO A 380 -28.37 8.01 -15.55
N GLU A 381 -28.92 9.22 -15.66
CA GLU A 381 -29.96 9.56 -16.65
C GLU A 381 -29.54 9.24 -18.10
N ASN A 382 -28.25 9.35 -18.40
CA ASN A 382 -27.66 9.08 -19.71
C ASN A 382 -26.98 7.70 -19.80
N SER A 383 -27.29 6.77 -18.89
CA SER A 383 -26.65 5.46 -18.88
C SER A 383 -26.93 4.71 -20.18
N ARG A 384 -25.86 4.22 -20.82
CA ARG A 384 -25.95 3.36 -22.00
C ARG A 384 -26.35 1.92 -21.66
N VAL A 385 -26.60 1.62 -20.38
CA VAL A 385 -26.88 0.27 -19.87
C VAL A 385 -28.38 0.08 -19.65
N ASN A 386 -28.93 -0.96 -20.28
CA ASN A 386 -30.32 -1.36 -20.04
C ASN A 386 -30.46 -1.94 -18.61
N PRO A 387 -31.36 -1.40 -17.75
CA PRO A 387 -31.50 -1.84 -16.37
C PRO A 387 -31.86 -3.34 -16.24
N ILE A 388 -32.68 -3.86 -17.14
CA ILE A 388 -33.07 -5.28 -17.17
C ILE A 388 -31.84 -6.15 -17.46
N MET A 389 -31.00 -5.72 -18.41
CA MET A 389 -29.76 -6.42 -18.73
C MET A 389 -28.74 -6.35 -17.59
N LEU A 390 -28.69 -5.25 -16.85
CA LEU A 390 -27.86 -5.13 -15.66
C LEU A 390 -28.30 -6.14 -14.59
N ILE A 391 -29.59 -6.15 -14.24
CA ILE A 391 -30.18 -7.09 -13.27
C ILE A 391 -29.96 -8.54 -13.69
N PHE A 392 -30.15 -8.83 -14.99
CA PHE A 392 -29.83 -10.14 -15.55
C PHE A 392 -28.38 -10.53 -15.26
N ASN A 393 -27.42 -9.65 -15.57
CA ASN A 393 -25.99 -9.92 -15.40
C ASN A 393 -25.54 -10.07 -13.93
N VAL A 394 -26.29 -9.54 -12.96
CA VAL A 394 -26.04 -9.76 -11.52
C VAL A 394 -26.40 -11.18 -11.07
N CYS A 395 -27.31 -11.85 -11.79
CA CYS A 395 -27.75 -13.21 -11.44
C CYS A 395 -26.64 -14.25 -11.65
N LYS A 396 -26.65 -15.32 -10.85
CA LYS A 396 -25.62 -16.37 -10.89
C LYS A 396 -25.66 -17.20 -12.16
N PHE A 397 -26.85 -17.40 -12.74
CA PHE A 397 -27.00 -18.17 -13.97
C PHE A 397 -26.16 -17.62 -15.14
N PRO A 398 -26.29 -16.36 -15.57
CA PRO A 398 -25.44 -15.80 -16.62
C PRO A 398 -23.96 -15.75 -16.24
N PHE A 399 -23.64 -15.53 -14.96
CA PHE A 399 -22.25 -15.64 -14.48
C PHE A 399 -21.65 -17.04 -14.75
N TYR A 400 -22.39 -18.10 -14.45
CA TYR A 400 -21.91 -19.47 -14.67
C TYR A 400 -21.84 -19.87 -16.14
N ILE A 401 -22.71 -19.34 -16.99
CA ILE A 401 -22.61 -19.51 -18.44
C ILE A 401 -21.34 -18.84 -18.96
N LYS A 402 -21.13 -17.55 -18.63
CA LYS A 402 -19.96 -16.79 -19.12
C LYS A 402 -18.64 -17.41 -18.65
N SER A 403 -18.55 -17.75 -17.37
CA SER A 403 -17.34 -18.36 -16.77
C SER A 403 -17.15 -19.84 -17.11
N PHE A 404 -18.02 -20.45 -17.94
CA PHE A 404 -17.88 -21.86 -18.29
C PHE A 404 -16.68 -22.09 -19.21
N GLY A 405 -16.44 -21.18 -20.16
CA GLY A 405 -15.33 -21.27 -21.12
C GLY A 405 -13.95 -21.31 -20.47
N ASP A 406 -13.79 -20.64 -19.32
CA ASP A 406 -12.52 -20.54 -18.60
C ASP A 406 -12.14 -21.83 -17.83
N ARG A 407 -13.04 -22.80 -17.78
CA ARG A 407 -12.87 -24.04 -17.00
C ARG A 407 -11.98 -25.02 -17.76
N LYS A 408 -10.75 -25.20 -17.30
CA LYS A 408 -9.74 -26.03 -17.98
C LYS A 408 -9.85 -27.54 -17.70
N THR A 409 -10.35 -27.96 -16.54
CA THR A 409 -10.32 -29.37 -16.13
C THR A 409 -11.68 -30.05 -16.25
N LEU A 410 -11.69 -31.37 -16.48
CA LEU A 410 -12.93 -32.15 -16.54
C LEU A 410 -13.76 -32.00 -15.25
N LYS A 411 -13.09 -32.04 -14.10
CA LYS A 411 -13.72 -31.83 -12.78
C LYS A 411 -14.35 -30.44 -12.64
N SER A 412 -13.68 -29.38 -13.12
CA SER A 412 -14.22 -28.02 -13.03
C SER A 412 -15.35 -27.78 -14.03
N LYS A 413 -15.28 -28.41 -15.22
CA LYS A 413 -16.36 -28.43 -16.23
C LYS A 413 -17.60 -29.15 -15.70
N LEU A 414 -17.45 -30.34 -15.11
CA LEU A 414 -18.57 -31.09 -14.52
C LEU A 414 -19.24 -30.28 -13.39
N LYS A 415 -18.45 -29.69 -12.48
CA LYS A 415 -18.97 -28.74 -11.48
C LYS A 415 -19.67 -27.54 -12.10
N GLY A 416 -19.17 -27.05 -13.24
CA GLY A 416 -19.77 -25.97 -14.01
C GLY A 416 -21.16 -26.35 -14.53
N ILE A 417 -21.31 -27.53 -15.14
CA ILE A 417 -22.60 -28.04 -15.64
C ILE A 417 -23.61 -28.17 -14.50
N VAL A 418 -23.21 -28.76 -13.37
CA VAL A 418 -24.08 -28.88 -12.20
C VAL A 418 -24.54 -27.52 -11.71
N LYS A 419 -23.62 -26.53 -11.64
CA LYS A 419 -23.98 -25.16 -11.25
C LYS A 419 -24.90 -24.50 -12.26
N ILE A 420 -24.65 -24.63 -13.56
CA ILE A 420 -25.52 -24.08 -14.61
C ILE A 420 -26.93 -24.67 -14.48
N GLY A 421 -27.07 -25.99 -14.34
CA GLY A 421 -28.37 -26.64 -14.18
C GLY A 421 -29.10 -26.26 -12.89
N LEU A 422 -28.38 -26.12 -11.77
CA LEU A 422 -28.96 -25.64 -10.52
C LEU A 422 -29.45 -24.19 -10.66
N PHE A 423 -28.60 -23.30 -11.17
CA PHE A 423 -28.91 -21.89 -11.25
C PHE A 423 -29.85 -21.54 -12.40
N SER A 424 -30.02 -22.39 -13.43
CA SER A 424 -31.09 -22.20 -14.42
C SER A 424 -32.48 -22.36 -13.81
N VAL A 425 -32.63 -23.27 -12.84
CA VAL A 425 -33.89 -23.48 -12.10
C VAL A 425 -34.13 -22.36 -11.10
N LEU A 426 -33.09 -21.90 -10.41
CA LEU A 426 -33.18 -20.81 -9.43
C LEU A 426 -33.26 -19.41 -10.06
N PHE A 427 -32.88 -19.28 -11.34
CA PHE A 427 -32.76 -18.00 -12.03
C PHE A 427 -34.03 -17.14 -11.99
N PRO A 428 -35.26 -17.65 -12.24
CA PRO A 428 -36.46 -16.80 -12.18
C PRO A 428 -36.67 -16.18 -10.79
N ILE A 429 -36.41 -16.94 -9.73
CA ILE A 429 -36.54 -16.46 -8.34
C ILE A 429 -35.46 -15.43 -8.04
N GLU A 430 -34.20 -15.74 -8.35
CA GLU A 430 -33.06 -14.83 -8.14
C GLU A 430 -33.24 -13.52 -8.92
N PHE A 431 -33.70 -13.60 -10.17
CA PHE A 431 -33.99 -12.43 -11.01
C PHE A 431 -35.08 -11.55 -10.38
N CYS A 432 -36.21 -12.13 -9.97
CA CYS A 432 -37.28 -11.38 -9.29
C CYS A 432 -36.79 -10.72 -8.00
N VAL A 433 -36.00 -11.44 -7.19
CA VAL A 433 -35.40 -10.86 -5.97
C VAL A 433 -34.50 -9.67 -6.32
N ASN A 434 -33.65 -9.79 -7.34
CA ASN A 434 -32.78 -8.69 -7.75
C ASN A 434 -33.56 -7.51 -8.37
N VAL A 435 -34.68 -7.74 -9.05
CA VAL A 435 -35.59 -6.66 -9.51
C VAL A 435 -36.13 -5.89 -8.30
N VAL A 436 -36.64 -6.60 -7.29
CA VAL A 436 -37.13 -5.97 -6.05
C VAL A 436 -36.00 -5.19 -5.38
N LEU A 437 -34.84 -5.81 -5.17
CA LEU A 437 -33.70 -5.12 -4.57
C LEU A 437 -33.30 -3.87 -5.36
N PHE A 438 -33.26 -3.94 -6.70
CA PHE A 438 -32.89 -2.80 -7.55
C PHE A 438 -33.90 -1.65 -7.47
N LEU A 439 -35.20 -1.96 -7.45
CA LEU A 439 -36.26 -0.94 -7.34
C LEU A 439 -36.34 -0.30 -5.95
N PHE A 440 -36.02 -1.05 -4.89
CA PHE A 440 -36.11 -0.58 -3.50
C PHE A 440 -34.76 -0.12 -2.90
N ALA A 441 -33.65 -0.29 -3.61
CA ALA A 441 -32.33 0.18 -3.18
C ALA A 441 -32.14 1.69 -3.34
N THR A 442 -33.12 2.41 -3.89
CA THR A 442 -33.03 3.87 -4.03
C THR A 442 -32.98 4.53 -2.66
N LYS A 443 -31.91 5.27 -2.39
CA LYS A 443 -31.83 6.13 -1.21
C LYS A 443 -32.41 7.50 -1.56
N GLU A 444 -33.21 8.07 -0.65
CA GLU A 444 -33.50 9.50 -0.70
C GLU A 444 -32.18 10.25 -0.52
N ALA A 445 -31.90 11.17 -1.43
CA ALA A 445 -30.66 11.93 -1.49
C ALA A 445 -30.58 12.98 -0.38
#